data_AF-A0A1H9EHD9-F1
#
_entry.id   AF-A0A1H9EHD9-F1
#
_cell.length_a   1.000
_cell.length_b   1.000
_cell.length_c   1.000
_cell.angle_alpha   90.00
_cell.angle_beta   90.00
_cell.angle_gamma   90.00
#
_symmetry.space_group_name_H-M   'P 1'
#
loop_
_entity.id
_entity.type
_entity.pdbx_description
1 polymer ?
#
loop_
_entity_poly.entity_id
_entity_poly.type
_entity_poly.pdbx_seq_one_letter_code
_entity_poly.pdbx_strand_id
1 'polypeptide(L)'
;MTLLHKLGLCALFATLFLTSSCDPAVILGPQAQNADKYDLRISYFQGACYGRCEVYRLDVYDNGLLVFKGERFTERPGVWQKSIDRRRIVSVIDSFERADFKNYPRAFRSQIPDAPSREITFYDEEGEGYTTSFKESATPELENLALKLRRLAEMPNYRPVSDTIPGLNLRPKANKEREEIIVELQAGTRVETWLVNYGKQNVQFKQRLSPNGNYYLITADPNLMGADELLEYLRKDASVLSAQRNQAVNPR
;
A
#
# COMPACT_ATOMS: atom_id res chain seq x y z
N MET A 1 -40.59 -1.60 80.34
CA MET A 1 -41.95 -1.72 79.75
C MET A 1 -42.01 -0.74 78.60
N THR A 2 -42.33 -1.02 77.34
CA THR A 2 -42.62 -2.20 76.49
C THR A 2 -42.78 -1.60 75.06
N LEU A 3 -42.67 -2.43 74.00
CA LEU A 3 -42.88 -2.13 72.57
C LEU A 3 -41.68 -1.47 71.85
N LEU A 4 -40.84 -2.15 71.06
CA LEU A 4 -41.03 -3.15 70.00
C LEU A 4 -41.83 -2.65 68.77
N HIS A 5 -41.19 -2.83 67.60
CA HIS A 5 -41.67 -2.70 66.22
C HIS A 5 -41.54 -1.34 65.51
N LYS A 6 -40.54 -1.26 64.61
CA LYS A 6 -40.77 -1.13 63.16
C LYS A 6 -39.48 -1.42 62.39
N LEU A 7 -39.25 -2.70 62.14
CA LEU A 7 -38.47 -3.18 60.99
C LEU A 7 -39.40 -3.13 59.77
N GLY A 8 -38.87 -2.68 58.62
CA GLY A 8 -39.46 -2.95 57.32
C GLY A 8 -39.82 -1.70 56.51
N LEU A 9 -38.88 -1.22 55.71
CA LEU A 9 -39.01 -0.94 54.27
C LEU A 9 -37.80 -0.11 53.82
N CYS A 10 -36.75 -0.77 53.32
CA CYS A 10 -35.77 -0.16 52.41
C CYS A 10 -35.10 -1.28 51.59
N ALA A 11 -35.94 -2.11 50.99
CA ALA A 11 -35.55 -3.05 49.96
C ALA A 11 -36.20 -2.58 48.65
N LEU A 12 -35.71 -1.48 48.06
CA LEU A 12 -35.95 -1.12 46.66
C LEU A 12 -35.09 0.09 46.26
N PHE A 13 -33.78 -0.08 46.06
CA PHE A 13 -32.98 0.85 45.27
C PHE A 13 -31.77 0.11 44.67
N ALA A 14 -32.06 -1.02 44.02
CA ALA A 14 -31.19 -1.58 43.00
C ALA A 14 -31.82 -1.27 41.64
N THR A 15 -30.96 -0.92 40.68
CA THR A 15 -31.24 -0.78 39.24
C THR A 15 -31.85 0.55 38.78
N LEU A 16 -31.01 1.57 38.54
CA LEU A 16 -31.01 2.31 37.26
C LEU A 16 -29.79 3.26 37.17
N PHE A 17 -28.56 2.73 37.21
CA PHE A 17 -27.46 3.38 36.50
C PHE A 17 -27.27 2.61 35.19
N LEU A 18 -28.12 2.95 34.22
CA LEU A 18 -27.87 2.64 32.82
C LEU A 18 -26.60 3.41 32.45
N THR A 19 -25.47 2.72 32.54
CA THR A 19 -24.25 3.10 31.86
C THR A 19 -24.58 3.19 30.38
N SER A 20 -24.83 4.39 29.88
CA SER A 20 -24.73 4.68 28.47
C SER A 20 -23.25 4.49 28.10
N SER A 21 -22.85 3.25 27.84
CA SER A 21 -21.64 3.01 27.07
C SER A 21 -21.94 3.59 25.69
N CYS A 22 -21.55 4.84 25.49
CA CYS A 22 -21.38 5.38 24.16
C CYS A 22 -20.41 4.42 23.47
N ASP A 23 -20.95 3.56 22.61
CA ASP A 23 -20.16 2.69 21.79
C ASP A 23 -19.35 3.59 20.84
N PRO A 24 -18.02 3.68 20.98
CA PRO A 24 -17.20 4.52 20.10
C PRO A 24 -17.26 4.03 18.64
N ALA A 25 -17.88 2.88 18.36
CA ALA A 25 -18.23 2.45 17.01
C ALA A 25 -19.34 3.29 16.37
N VAL A 26 -20.34 3.77 17.14
CA VAL A 26 -21.48 4.55 16.61
C VAL A 26 -21.07 5.98 16.25
N ILE A 27 -20.11 6.56 16.98
CA ILE A 27 -19.62 7.93 16.72
C ILE A 27 -18.67 7.97 15.50
N LEU A 28 -18.00 6.86 15.17
CA LEU A 28 -16.96 6.83 14.13
C LEU A 28 -17.35 6.03 12.87
N GLY A 29 -18.46 5.30 12.91
CA GLY A 29 -18.97 4.47 11.82
C GLY A 29 -19.29 5.19 10.50
N PRO A 30 -19.77 6.45 10.47
CA PRO A 30 -20.14 7.10 9.21
C PRO A 30 -19.00 7.90 8.54
N GLN A 31 -17.78 7.91 9.09
CA GLN A 31 -16.69 8.73 8.52
C GLN A 31 -16.12 8.17 7.19
N ALA A 32 -16.38 6.90 6.88
CA ALA A 32 -15.92 6.25 5.65
C ALA A 32 -16.67 6.72 4.39
N GLN A 33 -17.97 7.00 4.52
CA GLN A 33 -18.84 7.32 3.39
C GLN A 33 -18.90 8.83 3.10
N ASN A 34 -18.20 9.64 3.89
CA ASN A 34 -18.18 11.09 3.77
C ASN A 34 -16.74 11.62 3.64
N ALA A 35 -15.82 10.85 3.03
CA ALA A 35 -14.53 11.40 2.63
C ALA A 35 -14.72 12.63 1.73
N ASP A 36 -15.77 12.64 0.90
CA ASP A 36 -16.16 13.74 0.02
C ASP A 36 -16.61 15.02 0.76
N LYS A 37 -16.78 14.98 2.10
CA LYS A 37 -17.16 16.16 2.91
C LYS A 37 -15.94 16.92 3.45
N TYR A 38 -14.75 16.31 3.39
CA TYR A 38 -13.54 16.83 4.01
C TYR A 38 -12.47 17.02 2.95
N ASP A 39 -11.65 18.04 3.11
CA ASP A 39 -10.65 18.38 2.11
C ASP A 39 -9.47 17.42 2.23
N LEU A 40 -9.18 16.72 1.14
CA LEU A 40 -7.96 15.94 1.00
C LEU A 40 -6.77 16.91 1.03
N ARG A 41 -5.88 16.75 2.02
CA ARG A 41 -4.70 17.63 2.19
C ARG A 41 -3.44 17.01 1.64
N ILE A 42 -3.27 15.70 1.82
CA ILE A 42 -2.05 15.00 1.41
C ILE A 42 -2.41 13.64 0.84
N SER A 43 -1.82 13.29 -0.29
CA SER A 43 -1.82 11.92 -0.82
C SER A 43 -0.38 11.42 -0.92
N TYR A 44 -0.11 10.27 -0.32
CA TYR A 44 1.18 9.62 -0.31
C TYR A 44 1.09 8.26 -0.99
N PHE A 45 1.95 8.02 -1.96
CA PHE A 45 2.04 6.72 -2.62
C PHE A 45 3.42 6.11 -2.42
N GLN A 46 3.43 4.87 -1.94
CA GLN A 46 4.60 4.02 -1.83
C GLN A 46 4.54 2.99 -2.96
N GLY A 47 5.48 3.10 -3.90
CA GLY A 47 5.59 2.24 -5.07
C GLY A 47 6.28 0.91 -4.79
N ALA A 48 6.21 0.02 -5.78
CA ALA A 48 6.86 -1.28 -5.74
C ALA A 48 8.39 -1.17 -5.82
N CYS A 49 9.05 -2.19 -5.26
CA CYS A 49 10.45 -2.53 -5.53
C CYS A 49 10.50 -3.94 -6.10
N TYR A 50 11.67 -4.44 -6.52
CA TYR A 50 11.80 -5.80 -7.04
C TYR A 50 11.63 -6.89 -5.97
N GLY A 51 11.49 -6.52 -4.70
CA GLY A 51 11.20 -7.43 -3.59
C GLY A 51 9.74 -7.35 -3.11
N ARG A 52 9.55 -7.44 -1.79
CA ARG A 52 8.24 -7.40 -1.12
C ARG A 52 7.99 -6.06 -0.41
N CYS A 53 8.35 -4.96 -1.06
CA CYS A 53 8.04 -3.64 -0.50
C CYS A 53 6.53 -3.42 -0.54
N GLU A 54 5.94 -3.01 0.58
CA GLU A 54 4.52 -2.68 0.63
C GLU A 54 4.16 -1.64 -0.43
N VAL A 55 3.11 -1.91 -1.20
CA VAL A 55 2.57 -0.98 -2.19
C VAL A 55 1.24 -0.48 -1.66
N TYR A 56 1.15 0.83 -1.44
CA TYR A 56 -0.05 1.44 -0.90
C TYR A 56 -0.14 2.92 -1.21
N ARG A 57 -1.36 3.44 -1.06
CA ARG A 57 -1.63 4.88 -0.96
C ARG A 57 -2.17 5.23 0.41
N LEU A 58 -1.70 6.33 0.98
CA LEU A 58 -2.24 6.93 2.20
C LEU A 58 -2.79 8.32 1.83
N ASP A 59 -4.09 8.49 1.97
CA ASP A 59 -4.76 9.77 1.83
C ASP A 59 -5.03 10.35 3.22
N VAL A 60 -4.71 11.62 3.41
CA VAL A 60 -4.80 12.34 4.69
C VAL A 60 -5.72 13.54 4.51
N TYR A 61 -6.79 13.57 5.29
CA TYR A 61 -7.80 14.62 5.27
C TYR A 61 -7.57 15.61 6.42
N ASP A 62 -8.05 16.84 6.23
CA ASP A 62 -7.93 17.96 7.18
C ASP A 62 -8.46 17.65 8.60
N ASN A 63 -9.53 16.85 8.67
CA ASN A 63 -10.20 16.44 9.90
C ASN A 63 -9.46 15.33 10.67
N GLY A 64 -8.35 14.82 10.15
CA GLY A 64 -7.58 13.72 10.74
C GLY A 64 -8.05 12.33 10.31
N LEU A 65 -8.93 12.19 9.33
CA LEU A 65 -9.21 10.92 8.68
C LEU A 65 -8.01 10.51 7.82
N LEU A 66 -7.55 9.28 8.01
CA LEU A 66 -6.54 8.61 7.21
C LEU A 66 -7.21 7.48 6.43
N VAL A 67 -7.01 7.44 5.12
CA VAL A 67 -7.49 6.37 4.25
C VAL A 67 -6.28 5.66 3.65
N PHE A 68 -6.04 4.44 4.10
CA PHE A 68 -4.98 3.56 3.63
C PHE A 68 -5.54 2.60 2.57
N LYS A 69 -4.96 2.61 1.38
CA LYS A 69 -5.32 1.78 0.23
C LYS A 69 -4.17 0.82 -0.04
N GLY A 70 -4.24 -0.37 0.53
CA GLY A 70 -3.21 -1.39 0.43
C GLY A 70 -3.35 -2.22 -0.84
N GLU A 71 -2.38 -2.11 -1.74
CA GLU A 71 -2.40 -2.81 -3.02
C GLU A 71 -1.72 -4.18 -2.94
N ARG A 72 -0.46 -4.23 -2.45
CA ARG A 72 0.39 -5.44 -2.46
C ARG A 72 1.36 -5.48 -1.28
N PHE A 73 1.72 -6.69 -0.87
CA PHE A 73 2.68 -7.00 0.21
C PHE A 73 2.43 -6.33 1.56
N THR A 74 1.22 -5.82 1.78
CA THR A 74 0.82 -5.23 3.04
C THR A 74 -0.11 -6.16 3.80
N GLU A 75 -0.06 -6.08 5.12
CA GLU A 75 -0.97 -6.78 6.04
C GLU A 75 -2.41 -6.25 5.95
N ARG A 76 -2.62 -5.11 5.28
CA ARG A 76 -3.91 -4.42 5.15
C ARG A 76 -4.32 -4.27 3.68
N PRO A 77 -4.66 -5.37 2.97
CA PRO A 77 -5.13 -5.28 1.59
C PRO A 77 -6.50 -4.58 1.51
N GLY A 78 -6.75 -3.84 0.42
CA GLY A 78 -7.99 -3.10 0.23
C GLY A 78 -7.96 -1.71 0.87
N VAL A 79 -9.13 -1.19 1.25
CA VAL A 79 -9.30 0.14 1.86
C VAL A 79 -9.50 0.00 3.35
N TRP A 80 -8.68 0.72 4.09
CA TRP A 80 -8.66 0.79 5.54
C TRP A 80 -8.69 2.24 5.97
N GLN A 81 -9.27 2.51 7.13
CA GLN A 81 -9.37 3.87 7.64
C GLN A 81 -8.99 3.98 9.11
N LYS A 82 -8.53 5.17 9.49
CA LYS A 82 -8.22 5.51 10.87
C LYS A 82 -8.41 7.00 11.08
N SER A 83 -9.04 7.39 12.19
CA SER A 83 -9.06 8.79 12.62
C SER A 83 -7.95 9.03 13.63
N ILE A 84 -7.21 10.12 13.49
CA ILE A 84 -6.20 10.60 14.44
C ILE A 84 -6.67 11.88 15.14
N ASP A 85 -6.02 12.23 16.24
CA ASP A 85 -6.37 13.41 17.01
C ASP A 85 -6.05 14.72 16.27
N ARG A 86 -6.84 15.77 16.54
CA ARG A 86 -6.72 17.08 15.87
C ARG A 86 -5.32 17.69 16.01
N ARG A 87 -4.68 17.53 17.17
CA ARG A 87 -3.34 18.11 17.41
C ARG A 87 -2.31 17.47 16.49
N ARG A 88 -2.38 16.14 16.30
CA ARG A 88 -1.47 15.41 15.43
C ARG A 88 -1.66 15.79 13.96
N ILE A 89 -2.91 15.88 13.48
CA ILE A 89 -3.14 16.22 12.07
C ILE A 89 -2.71 17.66 11.75
N VAL A 90 -3.01 18.63 12.63
CA VAL A 90 -2.52 20.01 12.48
C VAL A 90 -1.00 20.04 12.40
N SER A 91 -0.30 19.36 13.32
CA SER A 91 1.16 19.29 13.27
C SER A 91 1.72 18.67 12.00
N VAL A 92 1.00 17.73 11.38
CA VAL A 92 1.40 17.13 10.11
C VAL A 92 1.20 18.16 8.99
N ILE A 93 0.01 18.74 8.86
CA ILE A 93 -0.32 19.73 7.83
C ILE A 93 0.61 20.95 7.91
N ASP A 94 0.85 21.50 9.10
CA ASP A 94 1.80 22.61 9.31
C ASP A 94 3.20 22.29 8.80
N SER A 95 3.61 21.01 8.83
CA SER A 95 4.93 20.61 8.31
C SER A 95 4.98 20.61 6.79
N PHE A 96 3.84 20.37 6.12
CA PHE A 96 3.72 20.42 4.67
C PHE A 96 3.57 21.84 4.16
N GLU A 97 2.83 22.70 4.87
CA GLU A 97 2.67 24.12 4.54
C GLU A 97 3.99 24.91 4.59
N ARG A 98 4.92 24.49 5.46
CA ARG A 98 6.25 25.09 5.55
C ARG A 98 7.20 24.61 4.46
N ALA A 99 6.87 23.51 3.78
CA ALA A 99 7.72 22.92 2.76
C ALA A 99 7.47 23.56 1.40
N ASP A 100 8.54 23.68 0.60
CA ASP A 100 8.51 24.42 -0.66
C ASP A 100 8.00 23.58 -1.85
N PHE A 101 6.80 22.99 -1.69
CA PHE A 101 6.19 22.12 -2.70
C PHE A 101 6.00 22.79 -4.07
N LYS A 102 5.82 24.11 -4.10
CA LYS A 102 5.64 24.87 -5.34
C LYS A 102 6.91 24.88 -6.20
N ASN A 103 8.09 24.86 -5.59
CA ASN A 103 9.37 24.90 -6.29
C ASN A 103 10.04 23.54 -6.44
N TYR A 104 9.47 22.48 -5.86
CA TYR A 104 10.02 21.14 -6.03
C TYR A 104 9.88 20.65 -7.48
N PRO A 105 10.90 19.94 -8.01
CA PRO A 105 10.76 19.29 -9.29
C PRO A 105 9.68 18.21 -9.21
N ARG A 106 9.01 17.93 -10.33
CA ARG A 106 8.02 16.85 -10.43
C ARG A 106 8.61 15.48 -10.01
N ALA A 107 9.89 15.26 -10.30
CA ALA A 107 10.60 14.06 -9.91
C ALA A 107 12.08 14.36 -9.60
N PHE A 108 12.55 13.92 -8.44
CA PHE A 108 13.97 13.85 -8.12
C PHE A 108 14.57 12.66 -8.85
N ARG A 109 15.68 12.90 -9.57
CA ARG A 109 16.37 11.85 -10.31
C ARG A 109 16.93 10.82 -9.34
N SER A 110 16.78 9.55 -9.67
CA SER A 110 17.36 8.43 -8.93
C SER A 110 18.21 7.58 -9.85
N GLN A 111 19.29 7.05 -9.30
CA GLN A 111 20.22 6.17 -10.01
C GLN A 111 20.00 4.70 -9.62
N ILE A 112 19.16 4.42 -8.63
CA ILE A 112 18.86 3.07 -8.15
C ILE A 112 17.52 2.61 -8.75
N PRO A 113 17.52 1.73 -9.77
CA PRO A 113 16.29 1.31 -10.44
C PRO A 113 15.32 0.56 -9.51
N ASP A 114 15.86 -0.27 -8.62
CA ASP A 114 15.14 -1.14 -7.67
C ASP A 114 14.60 -0.38 -6.44
N ALA A 115 15.01 0.87 -6.22
CA ALA A 115 14.49 1.64 -5.08
C ALA A 115 13.00 1.96 -5.32
N PRO A 116 12.13 1.76 -4.31
CA PRO A 116 10.71 2.03 -4.48
C PRO A 116 10.48 3.53 -4.62
N SER A 117 9.57 3.91 -5.51
CA SER A 117 9.17 5.31 -5.63
C SER A 117 8.32 5.73 -4.45
N ARG A 118 8.48 6.99 -4.05
CA ARG A 118 7.66 7.70 -3.10
C ARG A 118 7.12 8.91 -3.84
N GLU A 119 5.81 9.00 -3.94
CA GLU A 119 5.13 10.15 -4.52
C GLU A 119 4.31 10.82 -3.43
N ILE A 120 4.41 12.14 -3.36
CA ILE A 120 3.69 12.97 -2.41
C ILE A 120 2.98 14.04 -3.23
N THR A 121 1.66 14.12 -3.04
CA THR A 121 0.84 15.24 -3.48
C THR A 121 0.36 16.00 -2.27
N PHE A 122 0.66 17.29 -2.20
CA PHE A 122 0.14 18.21 -1.19
C PHE A 122 -0.88 19.14 -1.83
N TYR A 123 -2.04 19.30 -1.20
CA TYR A 123 -3.07 20.24 -1.63
C TYR A 123 -3.04 21.45 -0.69
N ASP A 124 -2.93 22.66 -1.25
CA ASP A 124 -3.02 23.89 -0.46
C ASP A 124 -4.46 24.24 -0.09
N GLU A 125 -4.68 25.28 0.72
CA GLU A 125 -6.02 25.68 1.18
C GLU A 125 -7.00 26.01 0.04
N GLU A 126 -6.49 26.35 -1.15
CA GLU A 126 -7.27 26.63 -2.35
C GLU A 126 -7.60 25.34 -3.14
N GLY A 127 -7.03 24.21 -2.73
CA GLY A 127 -7.19 22.90 -3.37
C GLY A 127 -6.22 22.66 -4.53
N GLU A 128 -5.21 23.51 -4.72
CA GLU A 128 -4.18 23.32 -5.73
C GLU A 128 -3.20 22.21 -5.30
N GLY A 129 -3.03 21.20 -6.16
CA GLY A 129 -2.22 20.02 -5.88
C GLY A 129 -0.80 20.14 -6.42
N TYR A 130 0.19 20.04 -5.53
CA TYR A 130 1.62 20.00 -5.85
C TYR A 130 2.15 18.59 -5.68
N THR A 131 2.52 17.95 -6.79
CA THR A 131 3.03 16.58 -6.80
C THR A 131 4.54 16.54 -7.03
N THR A 132 5.25 15.82 -6.17
CA THR A 132 6.66 15.47 -6.36
C THR A 132 6.90 14.00 -6.06
N SER A 133 7.94 13.43 -6.66
CA SER A 133 8.30 12.03 -6.49
C SER A 133 9.81 11.81 -6.37
N PHE A 134 10.22 10.81 -5.62
CA PHE A 134 11.63 10.44 -5.42
C PHE A 134 11.77 8.96 -5.07
N LYS A 135 13.00 8.41 -5.09
CA LYS A 135 13.26 7.00 -4.72
C LYS A 135 14.24 6.88 -3.56
N GLU A 136 15.51 7.19 -3.84
CA GLU A 136 16.60 7.03 -2.86
C GLU A 136 16.76 8.26 -1.97
N SER A 137 16.76 9.45 -2.58
CA SER A 137 17.06 10.72 -1.91
C SER A 137 16.23 11.85 -2.50
N ALA A 138 15.99 12.85 -1.66
CA ALA A 138 15.41 14.14 -2.04
C ALA A 138 16.02 15.24 -1.14
N THR A 139 15.26 16.28 -0.82
CA THR A 139 15.65 17.20 0.23
C THR A 139 15.46 16.54 1.61
N PRO A 140 16.28 16.88 2.63
CA PRO A 140 16.08 16.37 3.98
C PRO A 140 14.70 16.69 4.54
N GLU A 141 14.09 17.80 4.13
CA GLU A 141 12.71 18.14 4.48
C GLU A 141 11.73 17.11 3.91
N LEU A 142 11.77 16.84 2.61
CA LEU A 142 10.84 15.91 1.96
C LEU A 142 11.01 14.47 2.47
N GLU A 143 12.24 14.04 2.75
CA GLU A 143 12.50 12.74 3.37
C GLU A 143 11.88 12.63 4.78
N ASN A 144 11.96 13.70 5.57
CA ASN A 144 11.32 13.76 6.88
C ASN A 144 9.78 13.74 6.78
N LEU A 145 9.21 14.42 5.78
CA LEU A 145 7.76 14.38 5.51
C LEU A 145 7.30 12.97 5.11
N ALA A 146 8.04 12.30 4.22
CA ALA A 146 7.76 10.91 3.85
C ALA A 146 7.85 9.97 5.06
N LEU A 147 8.83 10.16 5.95
CA LEU A 147 8.94 9.39 7.19
C LEU A 147 7.74 9.61 8.11
N LYS A 148 7.25 10.86 8.23
CA LYS A 148 6.04 11.18 9.01
C LYS A 148 4.81 10.46 8.43
N LEU A 149 4.61 10.50 7.12
CA LEU A 149 3.50 9.82 6.44
C LEU A 149 3.58 8.30 6.61
N ARG A 150 4.78 7.72 6.45
CA ARG A 150 4.99 6.29 6.69
C ARG A 150 4.64 5.89 8.13
N ARG A 151 5.04 6.69 9.12
CA ARG A 151 4.66 6.44 10.53
C ARG A 151 3.14 6.49 10.74
N LEU A 152 2.40 7.35 10.01
CA LEU A 152 0.94 7.38 10.05
C LEU A 152 0.34 6.10 9.43
N ALA A 153 0.88 5.65 8.29
CA ALA A 153 0.49 4.40 7.66
C ALA A 153 0.73 3.20 8.58
N GLU A 154 1.89 3.12 9.23
CA GLU A 154 2.28 2.02 10.13
C GLU A 154 1.52 2.00 11.47
N MET A 155 0.70 3.01 11.79
CA MET A 155 -0.06 3.04 13.05
C MET A 155 -0.98 1.81 13.19
N PRO A 156 -1.15 1.27 14.41
CA PRO A 156 -2.10 0.18 14.65
C PRO A 156 -3.55 0.68 14.64
N ASN A 157 -4.50 -0.25 14.68
CA ASN A 157 -5.94 0.01 14.82
C ASN A 157 -6.55 0.80 13.65
N TYR A 158 -6.19 0.44 12.42
CA TYR A 158 -6.99 0.77 11.24
C TYR A 158 -8.22 -0.15 11.19
N ARG A 159 -9.34 0.36 10.68
CA ARG A 159 -10.58 -0.39 10.47
C ARG A 159 -10.75 -0.69 8.98
N PRO A 160 -11.05 -1.93 8.58
CA PRO A 160 -11.30 -2.26 7.17
C PRO A 160 -12.61 -1.59 6.73
N VAL A 161 -12.62 -1.07 5.51
CA VAL A 161 -13.79 -0.44 4.87
C VAL A 161 -14.23 -1.22 3.65
N SER A 162 -13.27 -1.72 2.85
CA SER A 162 -13.54 -2.46 1.62
C SER A 162 -12.36 -3.37 1.28
N ASP A 163 -12.62 -4.55 0.74
CA ASP A 163 -11.58 -5.46 0.23
C ASP A 163 -11.08 -5.08 -1.17
N THR A 164 -11.71 -4.07 -1.79
CA THR A 164 -11.36 -3.56 -3.13
C THR A 164 -11.06 -2.07 -3.08
N ILE A 165 -10.14 -1.61 -3.93
CA ILE A 165 -9.75 -0.20 -4.01
C ILE A 165 -10.55 0.47 -5.14
N PRO A 166 -11.39 1.48 -4.87
CA PRO A 166 -12.13 2.20 -5.89
C PRO A 166 -11.21 2.85 -6.94
N GLY A 167 -11.58 2.79 -8.23
CA GLY A 167 -10.84 3.42 -9.33
C GLY A 167 -9.63 2.64 -9.85
N LEU A 168 -9.13 1.68 -9.08
CA LEU A 168 -8.20 0.65 -9.54
C LEU A 168 -9.02 -0.63 -9.66
N ASN A 169 -9.24 -1.17 -10.87
CA ASN A 169 -9.80 -2.53 -11.06
C ASN A 169 -8.81 -3.63 -10.58
N LEU A 170 -8.03 -3.33 -9.54
CA LEU A 170 -7.13 -4.23 -8.86
C LEU A 170 -7.91 -4.82 -7.70
N ARG A 171 -8.36 -6.06 -7.88
CA ARG A 171 -8.49 -6.94 -6.72
C ARG A 171 -7.07 -7.10 -6.15
N PRO A 172 -6.85 -7.00 -4.83
CA PRO A 172 -5.57 -7.35 -4.22
C PRO A 172 -5.08 -8.65 -4.86
N LYS A 173 -3.88 -8.62 -5.46
CA LYS A 173 -3.31 -9.76 -6.20
C LYS A 173 -2.87 -10.83 -5.19
N ALA A 174 -3.82 -11.42 -4.50
CA ALA A 174 -3.64 -12.63 -3.71
C ALA A 174 -4.25 -13.80 -4.50
N ASN A 175 -3.50 -14.89 -4.63
CA ASN A 175 -3.94 -16.20 -5.14
C ASN A 175 -4.20 -16.32 -6.66
N LYS A 176 -3.46 -15.59 -7.51
CA LYS A 176 -3.45 -15.91 -8.95
C LYS A 176 -2.45 -17.04 -9.26
N GLU A 177 -2.82 -17.90 -10.21
CA GLU A 177 -1.93 -18.92 -10.76
C GLU A 177 -0.70 -18.29 -11.41
N ARG A 178 0.44 -18.98 -11.33
CA ARG A 178 1.70 -18.49 -11.87
C ARG A 178 1.62 -18.37 -13.39
N GLU A 179 2.05 -17.25 -13.92
CA GLU A 179 2.04 -16.98 -15.36
C GLU A 179 3.32 -17.53 -16.01
N GLU A 180 3.24 -17.98 -17.26
CA GLU A 180 4.38 -18.59 -17.95
C GLU A 180 5.06 -17.64 -18.93
N ILE A 181 6.39 -17.65 -18.92
CA ILE A 181 7.24 -16.86 -19.80
C ILE A 181 8.26 -17.79 -20.45
N ILE A 182 8.43 -17.62 -21.77
CA ILE A 182 9.51 -18.21 -22.53
C ILE A 182 10.65 -17.20 -22.56
N VAL A 183 11.84 -17.62 -22.12
CA VAL A 183 13.06 -16.82 -22.16
C VAL A 183 14.12 -17.53 -23.00
N GLU A 184 14.80 -16.76 -23.83
CA GLU A 184 15.98 -17.17 -24.55
C GLU A 184 17.21 -16.54 -23.90
N LEU A 185 18.13 -17.39 -23.42
CA LEU A 185 19.38 -16.93 -22.80
C LEU A 185 20.53 -16.91 -23.79
N GLN A 186 21.52 -16.06 -23.53
CA GLN A 186 22.77 -16.06 -24.27
C GLN A 186 23.50 -17.41 -24.16
N ALA A 187 24.25 -17.76 -25.21
CA ALA A 187 25.07 -18.96 -25.21
C ALA A 187 26.13 -18.90 -24.10
N GLY A 188 26.20 -19.95 -23.28
CA GLY A 188 27.10 -20.03 -22.13
C GLY A 188 26.49 -19.62 -20.79
N THR A 189 25.29 -19.02 -20.78
CA THR A 189 24.57 -18.70 -19.55
C THR A 189 23.95 -19.97 -18.95
N ARG A 190 24.34 -20.29 -17.71
CA ARG A 190 23.74 -21.40 -16.95
C ARG A 190 22.42 -20.96 -16.33
N VAL A 191 21.33 -21.63 -16.69
CA VAL A 191 19.98 -21.26 -16.26
C VAL A 191 19.83 -21.29 -14.73
N GLU A 192 20.50 -22.22 -14.05
CA GLU A 192 20.41 -22.35 -12.59
C GLU A 192 21.04 -21.14 -11.89
N THR A 193 22.22 -20.72 -12.34
CA THR A 193 22.91 -19.54 -11.80
C THR A 193 22.16 -18.26 -12.14
N TRP A 194 21.62 -18.18 -13.34
CA TRP A 194 20.82 -17.05 -13.77
C TRP A 194 19.55 -16.89 -12.93
N LEU A 195 18.82 -17.97 -12.67
CA LEU A 195 17.59 -17.95 -11.86
C LEU A 195 17.81 -17.48 -10.42
N VAL A 196 19.00 -17.70 -9.84
CA VAL A 196 19.33 -17.19 -8.50
C VAL A 196 19.21 -15.67 -8.44
N ASN A 197 19.56 -14.95 -9.53
CA ASN A 197 19.42 -13.50 -9.61
C ASN A 197 17.94 -13.04 -9.53
N TYR A 198 17.01 -13.93 -9.86
CA TYR A 198 15.57 -13.69 -9.87
C TYR A 198 14.84 -14.28 -8.66
N GLY A 199 15.59 -14.74 -7.64
CA GLY A 199 15.02 -15.33 -6.43
C GLY A 199 14.08 -14.37 -5.67
N LYS A 200 14.34 -13.06 -5.71
CA LYS A 200 13.48 -12.04 -5.07
C LYS A 200 12.09 -11.95 -5.70
N GLN A 201 11.99 -12.15 -7.01
CA GLN A 201 10.72 -12.20 -7.74
C GLN A 201 10.09 -13.60 -7.70
N ASN A 202 10.74 -14.54 -7.01
CA ASN A 202 10.36 -15.95 -6.93
C ASN A 202 10.20 -16.57 -8.32
N VAL A 203 11.04 -16.23 -9.29
CA VAL A 203 10.98 -16.87 -10.62
C VAL A 203 11.36 -18.34 -10.49
N GLN A 204 10.54 -19.22 -11.04
CA GLN A 204 10.81 -20.66 -10.99
C GLN A 204 11.04 -21.23 -12.37
N PHE A 205 12.01 -22.13 -12.46
CA PHE A 205 12.19 -22.99 -13.61
C PHE A 205 11.01 -23.94 -13.76
N LYS A 206 10.45 -24.05 -14.97
CA LYS A 206 9.46 -25.08 -15.29
C LYS A 206 10.06 -26.19 -16.14
N GLN A 207 10.62 -25.83 -17.30
CA GLN A 207 11.26 -26.79 -18.19
C GLN A 207 12.15 -26.11 -19.23
N ARG A 208 13.00 -26.89 -19.89
CA ARG A 208 13.73 -26.48 -21.10
C ARG A 208 12.89 -26.84 -22.33
N LEU A 209 12.77 -25.91 -23.28
CA LEU A 209 11.94 -26.09 -24.48
C LEU A 209 12.68 -26.71 -25.67
N SER A 210 14.01 -26.58 -25.71
CA SER A 210 14.86 -27.14 -26.77
C SER A 210 15.98 -27.99 -26.18
N PRO A 211 16.20 -29.24 -26.63
CA PRO A 211 17.24 -30.13 -26.09
C PRO A 211 18.64 -29.49 -26.08
N ASN A 212 18.98 -28.79 -27.16
CA ASN A 212 20.28 -28.14 -27.37
C ASN A 212 20.21 -26.61 -27.46
N GLY A 213 19.00 -26.03 -27.33
CA GLY A 213 18.79 -24.59 -27.40
C GLY A 213 18.73 -23.93 -26.03
N ASN A 214 18.84 -22.60 -26.01
CA ASN A 214 18.81 -21.79 -24.79
C ASN A 214 17.41 -21.25 -24.48
N TYR A 215 16.37 -21.98 -24.89
CA TYR A 215 14.98 -21.63 -24.62
C TYR A 215 14.49 -22.34 -23.36
N TYR A 216 14.00 -21.54 -22.42
CA TYR A 216 13.54 -22.01 -21.12
C TYR A 216 12.14 -21.48 -20.85
N LEU A 217 11.31 -22.33 -20.26
CA LEU A 217 10.02 -21.97 -19.71
C LEU A 217 10.19 -21.70 -18.22
N ILE A 218 9.86 -20.48 -17.83
CA ILE A 218 9.88 -20.02 -16.44
C ILE A 218 8.50 -19.56 -16.02
N THR A 219 8.29 -19.43 -14.71
CA THR A 219 7.02 -18.93 -14.17
C THR A 219 7.20 -17.63 -13.38
N ALA A 220 6.35 -16.66 -13.68
CA ALA A 220 6.19 -15.42 -12.96
C ALA A 220 5.16 -15.61 -11.83
N ASP A 221 5.47 -15.10 -10.65
CA ASP A 221 4.52 -15.09 -9.54
C ASP A 221 3.68 -13.80 -9.61
N PRO A 222 2.41 -13.84 -10.02
CA PRO A 222 1.59 -12.63 -10.18
C PRO A 222 1.37 -11.88 -8.86
N ASN A 223 1.59 -12.55 -7.72
CA ASN A 223 1.52 -11.92 -6.41
C ASN A 223 2.82 -11.15 -6.11
N LEU A 224 3.97 -11.55 -6.67
CA LEU A 224 5.28 -10.87 -6.52
C LEU A 224 5.61 -9.90 -7.67
N MET A 225 5.66 -10.39 -8.90
CA MET A 225 5.91 -9.60 -10.10
C MET A 225 5.12 -10.26 -11.24
N GLY A 226 4.12 -9.54 -11.76
CA GLY A 226 3.28 -10.07 -12.84
C GLY A 226 4.10 -10.31 -14.11
N ALA A 227 3.60 -11.14 -15.03
CA ALA A 227 4.39 -11.51 -16.21
C ALA A 227 4.82 -10.30 -17.05
N ASP A 228 3.96 -9.28 -17.21
CA ASP A 228 4.29 -8.10 -18.03
C ASP A 228 5.40 -7.25 -17.40
N GLU A 229 5.35 -7.08 -16.07
CA GLU A 229 6.37 -6.40 -15.28
C GLU A 229 7.70 -7.18 -15.32
N LEU A 230 7.64 -8.51 -15.18
CA LEU A 230 8.82 -9.37 -15.27
C LEU A 230 9.42 -9.35 -16.68
N LEU A 231 8.62 -9.27 -17.74
CA LEU A 231 9.11 -9.14 -19.12
C LEU A 231 9.92 -7.85 -19.32
N GLU A 232 9.44 -6.72 -18.81
CA GLU A 232 10.20 -5.46 -18.86
C GLU A 232 11.53 -5.55 -18.10
N TYR A 233 11.54 -6.33 -17.02
CA TYR A 233 12.74 -6.56 -16.23
C TYR A 233 13.75 -7.46 -16.96
N LEU A 234 13.27 -8.60 -17.49
CA LEU A 234 14.07 -9.55 -18.26
C LEU A 234 14.71 -8.92 -19.49
N ARG A 235 14.00 -8.03 -20.20
CA ARG A 235 14.52 -7.33 -21.40
C ARG A 235 15.70 -6.39 -21.12
N LYS A 236 15.94 -6.03 -19.85
CA LYS A 236 17.07 -5.19 -19.44
C LYS A 236 18.29 -6.01 -19.01
N ASP A 237 18.14 -7.33 -18.85
CA ASP A 237 19.22 -8.23 -18.47
C ASP A 237 20.05 -8.60 -19.69
N ALA A 238 21.36 -8.32 -19.63
CA ALA A 238 22.29 -8.61 -20.72
C ALA A 238 22.38 -10.11 -21.06
N SER A 239 22.05 -11.01 -20.13
CA SER A 239 22.05 -12.45 -20.35
C SER A 239 20.80 -12.98 -21.06
N VAL A 240 19.79 -12.13 -21.27
CA VAL A 240 18.53 -12.45 -21.93
C VAL A 240 18.54 -11.89 -23.36
N LEU A 241 18.43 -12.77 -24.35
CA LEU A 241 18.30 -12.40 -25.76
C LEU A 241 16.86 -12.01 -26.12
N SER A 242 15.90 -12.80 -25.64
CA SER A 242 14.48 -12.55 -25.86
C SER A 242 13.63 -13.08 -24.70
N ALA A 243 12.49 -12.43 -24.45
CA ALA A 243 11.52 -12.87 -23.46
C ALA A 243 10.10 -12.56 -23.94
N GLN A 244 9.21 -13.54 -23.85
CA GLN A 244 7.81 -13.44 -24.27
C GLN A 244 6.88 -14.27 -23.38
N ARG A 245 5.62 -13.86 -23.25
CA ARG A 245 4.59 -14.70 -22.58
C ARG A 245 4.41 -16.01 -23.34
N ASN A 246 4.20 -17.10 -22.61
CA ASN A 246 3.73 -18.35 -23.21
C ASN A 246 2.22 -18.20 -23.49
N GLN A 247 1.85 -17.80 -24.69
CA GLN A 247 0.46 -17.75 -25.12
C GLN A 247 0.06 -19.08 -25.77
N ALA A 248 -1.08 -19.63 -25.38
CA ALA A 248 -1.68 -20.74 -26.10
C ALA A 248 -2.05 -20.27 -27.51
N VAL A 249 -1.56 -20.99 -28.53
CA VAL A 249 -1.97 -20.75 -29.91
C VAL A 249 -3.41 -21.25 -30.04
N ASN A 250 -4.39 -20.35 -30.10
CA ASN A 250 -5.74 -20.76 -30.48
C ASN A 250 -5.69 -21.24 -31.94
N PRO A 251 -6.23 -22.44 -32.26
CA PRO A 251 -6.44 -22.82 -33.64
C PRO A 251 -7.31 -21.76 -34.29
N ARG A 252 -6.84 -21.21 -35.41
CA ARG A 252 -7.66 -20.36 -36.29
C ARG A 252 -8.77 -21.19 -36.92
#